data_AF-A0A7S2QZ02-F1
#
_entry.id   AF-A0A7S2QZ02-F1
#
_cell.length_a   1.000
_cell.length_b   1.000
_cell.length_c   1.000
_cell.angle_alpha   90.00
_cell.angle_beta   90.00
_cell.angle_gamma   90.00
#
_symmetry.space_group_name_H-M   'P 1'
#
loop_
_entity.id
_entity.type
_entity.pdbx_description
1 polymer ?
#
loop_
_entity_poly.entity_id
_entity_poly.type
_entity_poly.pdbx_seq_one_letter_code
_entity_poly.pdbx_strand_id
1 'polypeptide(L)'
;FPSFMESANLFIVPHLSRIFPLLCAYLQSVNDDVSIGAANAMRVAVERAWPRVGAQCATTWPELKRAYAEADARSAKKCDELRRALERVSEGLQLAAGEQFSSIWSTDTSVPEHARDLVLFLSERQA
;
A
#
# COMPACT_ATOMS: atom_id res chain seq x y z
N PHE A 1 -15.07 0.49 -4.80
CA PHE A 1 -14.49 0.13 -3.49
C PHE A 1 -14.24 1.34 -2.57
N PRO A 2 -13.60 2.44 -3.01
CA PRO A 2 -13.26 3.54 -2.11
C PRO A 2 -14.47 4.21 -1.43
N SER A 3 -15.53 4.50 -2.19
CA SER A 3 -16.76 5.12 -1.67
C SER A 3 -17.44 4.31 -0.55
N PHE A 4 -17.36 2.97 -0.61
CA PHE A 4 -17.86 2.10 0.45
C PHE A 4 -17.01 2.22 1.72
N MET A 5 -15.68 2.21 1.58
CA MET A 5 -14.76 2.36 2.72
C MET A 5 -14.89 3.74 3.38
N GLU A 6 -15.05 4.79 2.58
CA GLU A 6 -15.32 6.14 3.07
C GLU A 6 -16.61 6.22 3.87
N SER A 7 -17.67 5.55 3.39
CA SER A 7 -18.97 5.49 4.08
C SER A 7 -18.93 4.62 5.34
N ALA A 8 -18.11 3.56 5.35
CA ALA A 8 -17.99 2.63 6.47
C ALA A 8 -17.17 3.17 7.65
N ASN A 9 -16.32 4.19 7.44
CA ASN A 9 -15.59 4.92 8.49
C ASN A 9 -15.01 4.00 9.61
N LEU A 10 -15.28 4.26 10.90
CA LEU A 10 -14.72 3.50 12.04
C LEU A 10 -15.12 2.01 12.07
N PHE A 11 -16.13 1.58 11.31
CA PHE A 11 -16.56 0.17 11.28
C PHE A 11 -15.57 -0.74 10.54
N ILE A 12 -14.62 -0.20 9.76
CA ILE A 12 -13.61 -1.02 9.09
C ILE A 12 -12.56 -1.57 10.05
N VAL A 13 -12.33 -0.87 11.18
CA VAL A 13 -11.25 -1.14 12.11
C VAL A 13 -11.28 -2.58 12.68
N PRO A 14 -12.41 -3.12 13.17
CA PRO A 14 -12.47 -4.52 13.62
C PRO A 14 -12.28 -5.55 12.49
N HIS A 15 -12.31 -5.13 11.23
CA HIS A 15 -12.24 -6.01 10.06
C HIS A 15 -10.95 -5.87 9.26
N LEU A 16 -9.98 -5.07 9.71
CA LEU A 16 -8.72 -4.82 9.00
C LEU A 16 -7.98 -6.12 8.67
N SER A 17 -7.92 -7.06 9.60
CA SER A 17 -7.27 -8.37 9.41
C SER A 17 -7.92 -9.23 8.32
N ARG A 18 -9.16 -8.93 7.91
CA ARG A 18 -9.85 -9.60 6.79
C ARG A 18 -9.78 -8.78 5.51
N ILE A 19 -9.83 -7.46 5.63
CA ILE A 19 -9.85 -6.53 4.49
C ILE A 19 -8.47 -6.41 3.85
N PHE A 20 -7.41 -6.23 4.66
CA PHE A 20 -6.06 -6.01 4.14
C PHE A 20 -5.56 -7.17 3.27
N PRO A 21 -5.67 -8.45 3.68
CA PRO A 21 -5.27 -9.56 2.82
C PRO A 21 -6.03 -9.60 1.49
N LEU A 22 -7.33 -9.26 1.50
CA LEU A 22 -8.14 -9.20 0.30
C LEU A 22 -7.68 -8.06 -0.64
N LEU A 23 -7.45 -6.87 -0.08
CA LEU A 23 -6.96 -5.72 -0.85
C LEU A 23 -5.55 -5.99 -1.40
N CYS A 24 -4.67 -6.61 -0.62
CA CYS A 24 -3.38 -7.07 -1.10
C CYS A 24 -3.54 -7.96 -2.32
N ALA A 25 -4.35 -9.03 -2.25
CA ALA A 25 -4.57 -9.92 -3.38
C ALA A 25 -5.12 -9.21 -4.64
N TYR A 26 -5.91 -8.15 -4.47
CA TYR A 26 -6.39 -7.35 -5.60
C TYR A 26 -5.34 -6.43 -6.21
N LEU A 27 -4.25 -6.10 -5.51
CA LEU A 27 -3.14 -5.34 -6.11
C LEU A 27 -2.51 -6.09 -7.30
N GLN A 28 -2.46 -7.42 -7.24
CA GLN A 28 -1.96 -8.26 -8.34
C GLN A 28 -3.05 -8.68 -9.33
N SER A 29 -4.20 -7.99 -9.33
CA SER A 29 -5.23 -8.23 -10.35
C SER A 29 -4.68 -7.91 -11.74
N VAL A 30 -5.02 -8.79 -12.70
CA VAL A 30 -4.76 -8.60 -14.15
C VAL A 30 -5.49 -7.35 -14.67
N ASN A 31 -6.60 -6.96 -14.04
CA ASN A 31 -7.31 -5.74 -14.39
C ASN A 31 -6.68 -4.54 -13.68
N ASP A 32 -6.11 -3.62 -14.45
CA ASP A 32 -5.47 -2.40 -13.96
C ASP A 32 -6.39 -1.54 -13.09
N ASP A 33 -7.65 -1.38 -13.47
CA ASP A 33 -8.60 -0.56 -12.71
C ASP A 33 -8.94 -1.19 -11.36
N VAL A 34 -8.93 -2.52 -11.27
CA VAL A 34 -9.13 -3.25 -10.01
C VAL A 34 -7.92 -3.08 -9.10
N SER A 35 -6.70 -3.21 -9.66
CA SER A 35 -5.45 -3.02 -8.91
C SER A 35 -5.33 -1.60 -8.35
N ILE A 36 -5.55 -0.59 -9.20
CA ILE A 36 -5.55 0.82 -8.80
C ILE A 36 -6.68 1.09 -7.79
N GLY A 37 -7.86 0.51 -8.02
CA GLY A 37 -8.99 0.61 -7.10
C GLY A 37 -8.68 0.03 -5.72
N ALA A 38 -7.95 -1.09 -5.66
CA ALA A 38 -7.53 -1.73 -4.44
C ALA A 38 -6.49 -0.90 -3.68
N ALA A 39 -5.48 -0.35 -4.37
CA ALA A 39 -4.50 0.56 -3.77
C ALA A 39 -5.19 1.81 -3.17
N ASN A 40 -6.12 2.41 -3.91
CA ASN A 40 -6.89 3.56 -3.41
C ASN A 40 -7.78 3.20 -2.21
N ALA A 41 -8.42 2.02 -2.21
CA ALA A 41 -9.20 1.56 -1.07
C ALA A 41 -8.32 1.26 0.15
N MET A 42 -7.11 0.73 -0.07
CA MET A 42 -6.12 0.49 0.98
C MET A 42 -5.67 1.80 1.61
N ARG A 43 -5.41 2.85 0.81
CA ARG A 43 -5.11 4.20 1.34
C ARG A 43 -6.20 4.70 2.28
N VAL A 44 -7.47 4.64 1.84
CA VAL A 44 -8.61 5.03 2.68
C VAL A 44 -8.66 4.19 3.96
N ALA A 45 -8.38 2.88 3.85
CA ALA A 45 -8.35 2.00 5.01
C ALA A 45 -7.27 2.41 6.01
N VAL A 46 -6.05 2.69 5.55
CA VAL A 46 -4.91 3.15 6.37
C VAL A 46 -5.26 4.45 7.10
N GLU A 47 -5.81 5.44 6.38
CA GLU A 47 -6.18 6.75 6.96
C GLU A 47 -7.23 6.64 8.07
N ARG A 48 -8.19 5.71 7.93
CA ARG A 48 -9.29 5.53 8.89
C ARG A 48 -8.96 4.55 10.02
N ALA A 49 -7.95 3.70 9.81
CA ALA A 49 -7.54 2.65 10.74
C ALA A 49 -6.50 3.08 11.78
N TRP A 50 -5.91 4.27 11.63
CA TRP A 50 -4.92 4.77 12.58
C TRP A 50 -5.50 4.80 14.01
N PRO A 51 -4.78 4.27 15.04
CA PRO A 51 -3.41 3.80 15.02
C PRO A 51 -3.20 2.29 14.80
N ARG A 52 -4.26 1.51 14.52
CA ARG A 52 -4.19 0.04 14.49
C ARG A 52 -3.53 -0.55 13.24
N VAL A 53 -3.13 0.29 12.28
CA VAL A 53 -2.56 -0.17 11.01
C VAL A 53 -1.13 -0.70 11.12
N GLY A 54 -0.39 -0.31 12.17
CA GLY A 54 0.99 -0.78 12.40
C GLY A 54 1.12 -2.31 12.43
N ALA A 55 0.12 -3.01 12.96
CA ALA A 55 0.08 -4.47 12.98
C ALA A 55 -0.04 -5.11 11.56
N GLN A 56 -0.43 -4.34 10.55
CA GLN A 56 -0.57 -4.81 9.16
C GLN A 56 0.66 -4.48 8.31
N CYS A 57 1.57 -3.62 8.78
CA CYS A 57 2.72 -3.17 7.99
C CYS A 57 3.58 -4.33 7.47
N ALA A 58 3.89 -5.32 8.32
CA ALA A 58 4.76 -6.43 7.96
C ALA A 58 4.15 -7.35 6.88
N THR A 59 2.83 -7.50 6.87
CA THR A 59 2.12 -8.29 5.86
C THR A 59 1.80 -7.50 4.59
N THR A 60 1.71 -6.17 4.69
CA THR A 60 1.35 -5.31 3.55
C THR A 60 2.59 -4.96 2.72
N TRP A 61 3.74 -4.75 3.35
CA TRP A 61 4.97 -4.32 2.67
C TRP A 61 5.39 -5.24 1.51
N PRO A 62 5.45 -6.59 1.68
CA PRO A 62 5.84 -7.48 0.58
C PRO A 62 4.92 -7.39 -0.64
N GLU A 63 3.64 -7.14 -0.40
CA GLU A 63 2.62 -7.03 -1.44
C GLU A 63 2.74 -5.70 -2.19
N LEU A 64 3.01 -4.61 -1.48
CA LEU A 64 3.23 -3.28 -2.07
C LEU A 64 4.46 -3.26 -2.97
N LYS A 65 5.62 -3.74 -2.48
CA LYS A 65 6.86 -3.75 -3.28
C LYS A 65 6.71 -4.62 -4.52
N ARG A 66 6.02 -5.75 -4.40
CA ARG A 66 5.73 -6.65 -5.52
C ARG A 66 4.83 -5.96 -6.55
N ALA A 67 3.71 -5.38 -6.12
CA ALA A 67 2.80 -4.68 -7.01
C ALA A 67 3.47 -3.47 -7.70
N TYR A 68 4.38 -2.79 -7.01
CA TYR A 68 5.16 -1.68 -7.56
C TYR A 68 6.12 -2.17 -8.66
N ALA A 69 6.83 -3.28 -8.41
CA ALA A 69 7.71 -3.89 -9.41
C ALA A 69 6.93 -4.42 -10.64
N GLU A 70 5.75 -5.01 -10.42
CA GLU A 70 4.87 -5.51 -11.49
C GLU A 70 4.17 -4.39 -12.28
N ALA A 71 4.20 -3.14 -11.82
CA ALA A 71 3.58 -2.01 -12.52
C ALA A 71 4.20 -1.78 -13.90
N ASP A 72 5.48 -2.09 -14.10
CA ASP A 72 6.19 -1.94 -15.38
C ASP A 72 5.64 -2.83 -16.49
N ALA A 73 4.95 -3.92 -16.15
CA ALA A 73 4.30 -4.79 -17.14
C ALA A 73 3.00 -4.19 -17.71
N ARG A 74 2.54 -3.05 -17.18
CA ARG A 74 1.28 -2.40 -17.56
C ARG A 74 1.52 -1.32 -18.60
N SER A 75 0.44 -0.80 -19.20
CA SER A 75 0.55 0.37 -20.09
C SER A 75 1.17 1.56 -19.35
N ALA A 76 1.95 2.40 -20.03
CA ALA A 76 2.68 3.52 -19.40
C ALA A 76 1.78 4.39 -18.49
N LYS A 77 0.58 4.75 -18.97
CA LYS A 77 -0.40 5.50 -18.17
C LYS A 77 -0.83 4.77 -16.90
N LYS A 78 -1.10 3.46 -16.98
CA LYS A 78 -1.56 2.65 -15.85
C LYS A 78 -0.43 2.29 -14.88
N CYS A 79 0.80 2.17 -15.39
CA CYS A 79 2.00 2.05 -14.58
C CYS A 79 2.14 3.25 -13.64
N ASP A 80 2.13 4.47 -14.18
CA ASP A 80 2.27 5.70 -13.38
C ASP A 80 1.12 5.88 -12.38
N GLU A 81 -0.12 5.61 -12.80
CA GLU A 81 -1.29 5.68 -11.92
C GLU A 81 -1.18 4.70 -10.74
N LEU A 82 -0.74 3.47 -11.00
CA LEU A 82 -0.57 2.46 -9.95
C LEU A 82 0.59 2.79 -9.02
N ARG A 83 1.76 3.17 -9.55
CA ARG A 83 2.92 3.56 -8.73
C ARG A 83 2.58 4.69 -7.77
N ARG A 84 1.95 5.75 -8.26
CA ARG A 84 1.47 6.86 -7.43
C ARG A 84 0.47 6.42 -6.37
N ALA A 85 -0.43 5.49 -6.69
CA ALA A 85 -1.37 4.96 -5.72
C ALA A 85 -0.66 4.17 -4.61
N LEU A 86 0.34 3.35 -4.96
CA LEU A 86 1.15 2.56 -4.02
C LEU A 86 2.06 3.44 -3.16
N GLU A 87 2.65 4.49 -3.71
CA GLU A 87 3.42 5.51 -2.98
C GLU A 87 2.54 6.16 -1.90
N ARG A 88 1.31 6.56 -2.25
CA ARG A 88 0.36 7.14 -1.27
C ARG A 88 -0.03 6.16 -0.17
N VAL A 89 -0.17 4.86 -0.47
CA VAL A 89 -0.41 3.85 0.56
C VAL A 89 0.79 3.76 1.49
N SER A 90 1.99 3.72 0.92
CA SER A 90 3.26 3.59 1.66
C SER A 90 3.52 4.83 2.54
N GLU A 91 3.25 6.03 2.02
CA GLU A 91 3.26 7.28 2.77
C GLU A 91 2.24 7.24 3.92
N GLY A 92 1.02 6.79 3.64
CA GLY A 92 -0.01 6.60 4.66
C GLY A 92 0.46 5.65 5.77
N LEU A 93 1.07 4.51 5.42
CA LEU A 93 1.64 3.58 6.39
C LEU A 93 2.80 4.19 7.18
N GLN A 94 3.66 5.00 6.53
CA GLN A 94 4.76 5.69 7.20
C GLN A 94 4.24 6.71 8.21
N LEU A 95 3.28 7.54 7.84
CA LEU A 95 2.62 8.47 8.76
C LEU A 95 1.89 7.74 9.89
N ALA A 96 1.29 6.59 9.56
CA ALA A 96 0.46 5.81 10.45
C ALA A 96 1.16 4.61 11.12
N ALA A 97 2.48 4.55 11.14
CA ALA A 97 3.21 3.54 11.91
C ALA A 97 4.63 3.99 12.26
N GLY A 98 5.14 5.04 11.62
CA GLY A 98 6.42 5.66 11.92
C GLY A 98 7.55 4.65 11.92
N GLU A 99 8.32 4.63 13.02
CA GLU A 99 9.46 3.74 13.22
C GLU A 99 9.12 2.25 13.03
N GLN A 100 7.90 1.83 13.37
CA GLN A 100 7.49 0.44 13.17
C GLN A 100 7.53 0.07 11.68
N PHE A 101 7.02 0.93 10.80
CA PHE A 101 7.08 0.69 9.36
C PHE A 101 8.49 0.89 8.80
N SER A 102 9.20 1.92 9.28
CA SER A 102 10.62 2.14 8.95
C SER A 102 11.46 0.89 9.17
N SER A 103 11.31 0.22 10.31
CA SER A 103 12.07 -1.00 10.63
C SER A 103 11.80 -2.15 9.67
N ILE A 104 10.62 -2.19 9.05
CA ILE A 104 10.21 -3.25 8.12
C ILE A 104 10.84 -3.01 6.75
N TRP A 105 10.64 -1.84 6.16
CA TRP A 105 11.08 -1.60 4.78
C TRP A 105 12.59 -1.36 4.68
N SER A 106 13.22 -0.74 5.69
CA SER A 106 14.66 -0.42 5.65
C SER A 106 15.56 -1.63 5.86
N THR A 107 15.06 -2.68 6.49
CA THR A 107 15.79 -3.94 6.73
C THR A 107 15.50 -5.00 5.67
N ASP A 108 14.56 -4.75 4.76
CA ASP A 108 14.19 -5.68 3.72
C ASP A 108 15.22 -5.67 2.58
N THR A 109 16.05 -6.71 2.56
CA THR A 109 17.09 -6.91 1.53
C THR A 109 16.55 -7.50 0.23
N SER A 110 15.28 -7.89 0.20
CA SER A 110 14.64 -8.58 -0.93
C SER A 110 13.79 -7.64 -1.80
N VAL A 111 14.15 -6.36 -1.87
CA VAL A 111 13.47 -5.36 -2.71
C VAL A 111 13.92 -5.54 -4.17
N PRO A 112 13.00 -5.80 -5.12
CA PRO A 112 13.33 -5.86 -6.54
C PRO A 112 13.84 -4.50 -7.06
N GLU A 113 14.72 -4.53 -8.08
CA GLU A 113 15.31 -3.31 -8.67
C GLU A 113 14.24 -2.28 -9.07
N HIS A 114 13.16 -2.75 -9.70
CA HIS A 114 12.03 -1.96 -10.17
C HIS A 114 11.17 -1.35 -9.04
N ALA A 115 11.42 -1.70 -7.78
CA ALA A 115 10.78 -1.15 -6.60
C ALA A 115 11.74 -0.30 -5.74
N ARG A 116 12.98 -0.06 -6.18
CA ARG A 116 13.91 0.81 -5.45
C ARG A 116 13.42 2.24 -5.34
N ASP A 117 12.75 2.75 -6.37
CA ASP A 117 12.20 4.11 -6.37
C ASP A 117 11.18 4.30 -5.23
N LEU A 118 10.42 3.25 -4.89
CA LEU A 118 9.50 3.27 -3.75
C LEU A 118 10.25 3.38 -2.41
N VAL A 119 11.39 2.70 -2.27
CA VAL A 119 12.24 2.79 -1.06
C VAL A 119 12.92 4.15 -0.95
N LEU A 120 13.39 4.70 -2.07
CA LEU A 120 13.94 6.07 -2.13
C LEU A 120 12.87 7.08 -1.71
N PHE A 121 11.67 6.99 -2.28
CA PHE A 121 10.52 7.81 -1.91
C PHE A 121 10.24 7.76 -0.40
N LEU A 122 10.27 6.58 0.22
CA LEU A 122 10.05 6.44 1.66
C LEU A 122 11.20 7.04 2.50
N SER A 123 12.43 6.92 2.02
CA SER A 123 13.61 7.46 2.71
C SER A 123 13.59 9.00 2.76
N GLU A 124 13.11 9.65 1.70
CA GLU A 124 12.93 11.11 1.65
C GLU A 124 11.86 11.62 2.63
N ARG A 125 10.94 10.75 3.05
CA ARG A 125 9.85 11.09 3.99
C ARG A 125 10.18 10.78 5.46
N GLN A 126 11.39 10.31 5.75
CA GLN A 126 11.91 10.16 7.12
C GLN A 126 12.68 11.41 7.60
N ALA A 127 13.10 12.29 6.69
CA ALA A 127 13.81 13.54 6.99
C ALA A 127 12.85 14.67 7.38
#